data_AF-A0A7Y0FMF7-F1
#
_entry.id   AF-A0A7Y0FMF7-F1
#
_cell.length_a   1.000
_cell.length_b   1.000
_cell.length_c   1.000
_cell.angle_alpha   90.00
_cell.angle_beta   90.00
_cell.angle_gamma   90.00
#
_symmetry.space_group_name_H-M   'P 1'
#
loop_
_entity.id
_entity.type
_entity.pdbx_description
1 polymer ?
#
loop_
_entity_poly.entity_id
_entity_poly.type
_entity_poly.pdbx_seq_one_letter_code
_entity_poly.pdbx_strand_id
1 'polypeptide(L)'
;MATLRTQLQALRDAQAQARLAYWRQVGPLAAATVAARRALYEPLEAALPGGYLTRAEEQQVTELLVAIARDLEARFGEDEAAVLARYAPVELPTEEPERPLPATEPTTPSPPERPTAQQRRQQRTQAAAEKARTADDALLGSTKAAYRELARQHHPDRAAQADTATQQAQTALMQRITAAYAAGDLAALLTLLAEETTSEASEELLARYTQALTQQRTQLSQQLAAAQVPAADAPWSGTPKQQRTRLREVKRSLRAEIDYLALLQRQLAEPASLRLALRELAKTGV
;
A
#
# COMPACT_ATOMS: atom_id res chain seq x y z
N MET A 1 7.52 -1.81 -27.65
CA MET A 1 7.13 -0.84 -26.61
C MET A 1 5.65 -0.96 -26.25
N ALA A 2 4.73 -0.90 -27.22
CA ALA A 2 3.29 -1.12 -26.99
C ALA A 2 2.99 -2.44 -26.24
N THR A 3 3.60 -3.55 -26.66
CA THR A 3 3.43 -4.87 -26.01
C THR A 3 3.79 -4.90 -24.53
N LEU A 4 4.92 -4.29 -24.13
CA LEU A 4 5.35 -4.23 -22.72
C LEU A 4 4.41 -3.38 -21.86
N ARG A 5 3.95 -2.24 -22.40
CA ARG A 5 2.98 -1.39 -21.70
C ARG A 5 1.64 -2.11 -21.52
N THR A 6 1.13 -2.75 -22.57
CA THR A 6 -0.10 -3.54 -22.50
C THR A 6 0.02 -4.69 -21.50
N GLN A 7 1.16 -5.40 -21.49
CA GLN A 7 1.41 -6.45 -20.50
C GLN A 7 1.44 -5.90 -19.06
N LEU A 8 2.12 -4.77 -18.83
CA LEU A 8 2.18 -4.13 -17.52
C LEU A 8 0.79 -3.68 -17.06
N GLN A 9 -0.01 -3.09 -17.95
CA GLN A 9 -1.36 -2.65 -17.66
C GLN A 9 -2.27 -3.85 -17.34
N ALA A 10 -2.27 -4.89 -18.18
CA ALA A 10 -3.05 -6.10 -17.96
C ALA A 10 -2.69 -6.78 -16.61
N LEU A 11 -1.41 -6.79 -16.24
CA LEU A 11 -0.97 -7.33 -14.96
C LEU A 11 -1.49 -6.50 -13.78
N ARG A 12 -1.41 -5.17 -13.87
CA ARG A 12 -1.95 -4.26 -12.84
C ARG A 12 -3.46 -4.42 -12.68
N ASP A 13 -4.19 -4.50 -13.79
CA ASP A 13 -5.63 -4.68 -13.79
C ASP A 13 -6.01 -6.04 -13.19
N ALA A 14 -5.30 -7.12 -13.53
CA ALA A 14 -5.49 -8.44 -12.94
C ALA A 14 -5.23 -8.43 -11.43
N GLN A 15 -4.19 -7.73 -10.96
CA GLN A 15 -3.91 -7.58 -9.53
C GLN A 15 -4.99 -6.78 -8.79
N ALA A 16 -5.51 -5.72 -9.41
CA ALA A 16 -6.61 -4.93 -8.86
C ALA A 16 -7.88 -5.78 -8.75
N GLN A 17 -8.23 -6.53 -9.79
CA GLN A 17 -9.37 -7.45 -9.78
C GLN A 17 -9.21 -8.54 -8.71
N ALA A 18 -8.02 -9.14 -8.57
CA ALA A 18 -7.74 -10.14 -7.54
C ALA A 18 -7.92 -9.56 -6.12
N ARG A 19 -7.46 -8.33 -5.89
CA ARG A 19 -7.64 -7.62 -4.62
C ARG A 19 -9.12 -7.35 -4.32
N LEU A 20 -9.88 -6.87 -5.30
CA LEU A 20 -11.32 -6.64 -5.14
C LEU A 20 -12.08 -7.94 -4.87
N ALA A 21 -11.77 -9.01 -5.61
CA ALA A 21 -12.39 -10.32 -5.41
C ALA A 21 -12.05 -10.92 -4.03
N TYR A 22 -10.83 -10.71 -3.54
CA TYR A 22 -10.42 -11.09 -2.19
C TYR A 22 -11.26 -10.37 -1.13
N TRP A 23 -11.33 -9.03 -1.19
CA TRP A 23 -12.08 -8.24 -0.21
C TRP A 23 -13.58 -8.50 -0.26
N ARG A 24 -14.16 -8.74 -1.44
CA ARG A 24 -15.57 -9.13 -1.57
C ARG A 24 -15.90 -10.43 -0.82
N GLN A 25 -14.94 -11.34 -0.68
CA GLN A 25 -15.14 -12.61 0.00
C GLN A 25 -14.77 -12.59 1.48
N VAL A 26 -13.73 -11.84 1.85
CA VAL A 26 -13.20 -11.79 3.22
C VAL A 26 -13.91 -10.69 4.04
N GLY A 27 -14.27 -9.57 3.42
CA GLY A 27 -14.92 -8.44 4.07
C GLY A 27 -16.15 -8.81 4.90
N PRO A 28 -17.14 -9.55 4.36
CA PRO A 28 -18.30 -9.98 5.13
C PRO A 28 -17.96 -10.88 6.33
N LEU A 29 -16.94 -11.73 6.19
CA LEU A 29 -16.49 -12.59 7.29
C LEU A 29 -15.74 -11.79 8.35
N ALA A 30 -14.88 -10.86 7.95
CA ALA A 30 -14.21 -9.95 8.87
C ALA A 30 -15.22 -9.11 9.65
N ALA A 31 -16.22 -8.53 8.98
CA ALA A 31 -17.30 -7.80 9.63
C ALA A 31 -18.11 -8.68 10.60
N ALA A 32 -18.37 -9.94 10.24
CA ALA A 32 -19.03 -10.89 11.14
C ALA A 32 -18.15 -11.25 12.36
N THR A 33 -16.83 -11.37 12.19
CA THR A 33 -15.89 -11.57 13.31
C THR A 33 -15.87 -10.35 14.23
N VAL A 34 -15.83 -9.13 13.69
CA VAL A 34 -15.92 -7.89 14.48
C VAL A 34 -17.24 -7.86 15.26
N ALA A 35 -18.36 -8.13 14.61
CA ALA A 35 -19.66 -8.16 15.27
C ALA A 35 -19.72 -9.22 16.39
N ALA A 36 -19.17 -10.43 16.15
CA ALA A 36 -19.11 -11.48 17.16
C ALA A 36 -18.23 -11.11 18.35
N ARG A 37 -17.13 -10.38 18.13
CA ARG A 37 -16.26 -9.86 19.20
C ARG A 37 -16.96 -8.78 20.03
N ARG A 38 -17.60 -7.81 19.37
CA ARG A 38 -18.39 -6.76 20.05
C ARG A 38 -19.54 -7.34 20.86
N ALA A 39 -20.13 -8.45 20.42
CA ALA A 39 -21.19 -9.15 21.15
C ALA A 39 -20.74 -9.73 22.51
N LEU A 40 -19.43 -9.81 22.78
CA LEU A 40 -18.91 -10.20 24.08
C LEU A 40 -18.94 -9.05 25.11
N TYR A 41 -19.06 -7.80 24.68
CA TYR A 41 -19.07 -6.66 25.60
C TYR A 41 -20.28 -6.70 26.53
N GLU A 42 -21.47 -6.91 25.99
CA GLU A 42 -22.71 -6.89 26.77
C GLU A 42 -22.70 -7.86 27.98
N PRO A 43 -22.41 -9.16 27.84
CA PRO A 43 -22.41 -10.07 28.98
C PRO A 43 -21.29 -9.77 30.00
N LEU A 44 -20.14 -9.25 29.53
CA LEU A 44 -19.03 -8.86 30.39
C LEU A 44 -19.34 -7.58 31.18
N GLU A 45 -19.92 -6.57 30.53
CA GLU A 45 -20.35 -5.33 31.17
C GLU A 45 -21.50 -5.59 32.17
N ALA A 46 -22.44 -6.48 31.84
CA ALA A 46 -23.53 -6.88 32.72
C ALA A 46 -23.06 -7.66 33.96
N ALA A 47 -21.92 -8.36 33.88
CA ALA A 47 -21.34 -9.11 34.98
C ALA A 47 -20.75 -8.20 36.09
N LEU A 48 -20.18 -7.05 35.71
CA LEU A 48 -19.54 -6.11 36.64
C LEU A 48 -20.48 -5.60 37.76
N PRO A 49 -21.71 -5.15 37.49
CA PRO A 49 -22.65 -4.75 38.54
C PRO A 49 -23.32 -5.94 39.26
N GLY A 50 -23.12 -7.18 38.80
CA GLY A 50 -23.86 -8.36 39.26
C GLY A 50 -23.57 -8.80 40.70
N GLY A 51 -22.50 -8.31 41.33
CA GLY A 51 -22.18 -8.55 42.75
C GLY A 51 -21.75 -9.98 43.10
N TYR A 52 -21.62 -10.88 42.13
CA TYR A 52 -21.18 -12.28 42.32
C TYR A 52 -19.70 -12.50 42.00
N LEU A 53 -19.01 -11.47 41.49
CA LEU A 53 -17.58 -11.46 41.19
C LEU A 53 -16.79 -10.93 42.39
N THR A 54 -15.59 -11.45 42.57
CA THR A 54 -14.57 -10.87 43.45
C THR A 54 -13.86 -9.71 42.74
N ARG A 55 -13.20 -8.82 43.50
CA ARG A 55 -12.41 -7.72 42.91
C ARG A 55 -11.38 -8.18 41.87
N ALA A 56 -10.74 -9.33 42.09
CA ALA A 56 -9.80 -9.90 41.13
C ALA A 56 -10.50 -10.38 39.85
N GLU A 57 -11.66 -11.01 39.98
CA GLU A 57 -12.49 -11.43 38.83
C GLU A 57 -13.04 -10.19 38.07
N GLU A 58 -13.44 -9.12 38.76
CA GLU A 58 -13.85 -7.84 38.14
C GLU A 58 -12.72 -7.18 37.35
N GLN A 59 -11.50 -7.19 37.90
CA GLN A 59 -10.31 -6.69 37.20
C GLN A 59 -10.03 -7.51 35.94
N GLN A 60 -10.10 -8.84 36.01
CA GLN A 60 -9.93 -9.70 34.84
C GLN A 60 -10.98 -9.45 33.76
N VAL A 61 -12.24 -9.24 34.13
CA VAL A 61 -13.30 -8.86 33.17
C VAL A 61 -12.97 -7.53 32.49
N THR A 62 -12.48 -6.55 33.25
CA THR A 62 -12.08 -5.24 32.72
C THR A 62 -10.89 -5.36 31.76
N GLU A 63 -9.88 -6.14 32.11
CA GLU A 63 -8.72 -6.44 31.26
C GLU A 63 -9.13 -7.14 29.96
N LEU A 64 -10.09 -8.07 30.02
CA LEU A 64 -10.64 -8.74 28.84
C LEU A 64 -11.38 -7.76 27.93
N LEU A 65 -12.18 -6.83 28.47
CA LEU A 65 -12.86 -5.79 27.67
C LEU A 65 -11.84 -4.93 26.90
N VAL A 66 -10.77 -4.51 27.58
CA VAL A 66 -9.68 -3.72 26.98
C VAL A 66 -8.90 -4.54 25.94
N ALA A 67 -8.62 -5.81 26.21
CA ALA A 67 -7.90 -6.69 25.28
C ALA A 67 -8.70 -6.92 24.00
N ILE A 68 -10.02 -7.11 24.09
CA ILE A 68 -10.90 -7.24 22.92
C ILE A 68 -10.91 -5.94 22.11
N ALA A 69 -11.01 -4.78 22.76
CA ALA A 69 -10.98 -3.47 22.08
C ALA A 69 -9.66 -3.24 21.32
N ARG A 70 -8.52 -3.49 21.98
CA ARG A 70 -7.19 -3.37 21.34
C ARG A 70 -7.00 -4.34 20.18
N ASP A 71 -7.51 -5.57 20.28
CA ASP A 71 -7.43 -6.55 19.19
C ASP A 71 -8.26 -6.12 17.98
N LEU A 72 -9.44 -5.52 18.21
CA LEU A 72 -10.29 -4.96 17.16
C LEU A 72 -9.61 -3.79 16.43
N GLU A 73 -9.02 -2.85 17.16
CA GLU A 73 -8.21 -1.76 16.59
C GLU A 73 -7.03 -2.29 15.77
N ALA A 74 -6.23 -3.19 16.34
CA ALA A 74 -4.99 -3.65 15.72
C ALA A 74 -5.20 -4.53 14.48
N ARG A 75 -6.21 -5.41 14.49
CA ARG A 75 -6.44 -6.38 13.40
C ARG A 75 -7.41 -5.89 12.33
N PHE A 76 -8.41 -5.11 12.74
CA PHE A 76 -9.52 -4.72 11.85
C PHE A 76 -9.61 -3.21 11.64
N GLY A 77 -8.88 -2.40 12.41
CA GLY A 77 -8.92 -0.94 12.30
C GLY A 77 -10.25 -0.34 12.76
N GLU A 78 -10.95 -1.02 13.66
CA GLU A 78 -12.20 -0.55 14.26
C GLU A 78 -11.92 0.56 15.28
N ASP A 79 -12.87 1.46 15.48
CA ASP A 79 -12.79 2.51 16.51
C ASP A 79 -13.47 2.01 17.80
N GLU A 80 -12.67 1.71 18.83
CA GLU A 80 -13.13 1.24 20.14
C GLU A 80 -12.77 2.24 21.27
N ALA A 81 -12.53 3.51 20.92
CA ALA A 81 -12.09 4.53 21.86
C ALA A 81 -13.03 4.72 23.06
N ALA A 82 -14.33 4.52 22.88
CA ALA A 82 -15.32 4.64 23.96
C ALA A 82 -15.19 3.51 25.01
N VAL A 83 -14.90 2.28 24.58
CA VAL A 83 -14.68 1.13 25.48
C VAL A 83 -13.35 1.31 26.21
N LEU A 84 -12.31 1.72 25.50
CA LEU A 84 -11.01 2.01 26.09
C LEU A 84 -11.09 3.15 27.10
N ALA A 85 -11.79 4.25 26.80
CA ALA A 85 -11.95 5.36 27.75
C ALA A 85 -12.68 4.94 29.04
N ARG A 86 -13.56 3.94 28.97
CA ARG A 86 -14.35 3.47 30.12
C ARG A 86 -13.60 2.47 30.99
N TYR A 87 -12.82 1.58 30.39
CA TYR A 87 -12.25 0.41 31.05
C TYR A 87 -10.72 0.34 31.04
N ALA A 88 -10.03 1.08 30.17
CA ALA A 88 -8.59 1.14 30.25
C ALA A 88 -8.19 1.73 31.61
N PRO A 89 -7.12 1.20 32.23
CA PRO A 89 -6.55 1.85 33.39
C PRO A 89 -6.32 3.32 33.02
N VAL A 90 -6.85 4.24 33.81
CA VAL A 90 -6.47 5.64 33.71
C VAL A 90 -4.97 5.66 33.94
N GLU A 91 -4.20 5.77 32.86
CA GLU A 91 -2.83 6.26 32.97
C GLU A 91 -2.98 7.66 33.53
N LEU A 92 -2.95 7.77 34.86
CA LEU A 92 -2.53 9.00 35.49
C LEU A 92 -1.26 9.39 34.74
N PRO A 93 -1.15 10.63 34.23
CA PRO A 93 0.10 11.08 33.66
C PRO A 93 1.13 10.79 34.74
N THR A 94 1.97 9.79 34.48
CA THR A 94 3.14 9.55 35.29
C THR A 94 3.86 10.87 35.14
N GLU A 95 3.88 11.68 36.21
CA GLU A 95 4.76 12.83 36.28
C GLU A 95 6.12 12.29 35.84
N GLU A 96 6.54 12.65 34.63
CA GLU A 96 7.88 12.39 34.17
C GLU A 96 8.75 12.95 35.29
N PRO A 97 9.55 12.13 36.01
CA PRO A 97 10.50 12.71 36.93
C PRO A 97 11.36 13.61 36.05
N GLU A 98 11.30 14.91 36.32
CA GLU A 98 12.05 15.95 35.62
C GLU A 98 13.44 15.39 35.34
N ARG A 99 13.74 15.15 34.07
CA ARG A 99 15.10 14.78 33.67
C ARG A 99 16.00 15.88 34.19
N PRO A 100 16.94 15.60 35.10
CA PRO A 100 17.95 16.58 35.43
C PRO A 100 18.69 16.90 34.14
N LEU A 101 18.81 18.19 33.85
CA LEU A 101 19.56 18.76 32.74
C LEU A 101 20.92 18.04 32.58
N PRO A 102 21.37 17.76 31.36
CA PRO A 102 22.60 17.02 31.15
C PRO A 102 23.78 17.85 31.64
N ALA A 103 24.45 17.37 32.69
CA ALA A 103 25.79 17.79 33.02
C ALA A 103 26.70 17.43 31.84
N THR A 104 27.28 18.45 31.22
CA THR A 104 28.35 18.34 30.24
C THR A 104 29.57 17.68 30.87
N GLU A 105 29.81 16.42 30.51
CA GLU A 105 31.13 15.80 30.65
C GLU A 105 31.76 15.55 29.27
N PRO A 106 33.09 15.72 29.15
CA PRO A 106 33.77 15.87 27.88
C PRO A 106 33.88 14.57 27.10
N THR A 107 33.57 14.67 25.81
CA THR A 107 33.68 13.62 24.80
C THR A 107 35.14 13.20 24.57
N THR A 108 35.47 11.94 24.84
CA THR A 108 36.60 11.25 24.21
C THR A 108 36.13 10.66 22.87
N PRO A 109 36.83 10.90 21.75
CA PRO A 109 36.41 10.39 20.44
C PRO A 109 36.86 8.94 20.25
N SER A 110 35.90 8.02 20.07
CA SER A 110 36.16 6.68 19.53
C SER A 110 36.04 6.66 17.99
N PRO A 111 36.77 5.76 17.28
CA PRO A 111 36.92 5.78 15.82
C PRO A 111 35.67 5.29 15.07
N PRO A 112 35.52 5.59 13.76
CA PRO A 112 34.26 5.41 13.03
C PRO A 112 33.90 3.92 12.85
N GLU A 113 32.74 3.54 13.38
CA GLU A 113 32.13 2.22 13.17
C GLU A 113 31.73 2.02 11.70
N ARG A 114 32.03 0.84 11.16
CA ARG A 114 31.65 0.46 9.79
C ARG A 114 30.14 0.25 9.72
N PRO A 115 29.45 0.74 8.66
CA PRO A 115 28.00 0.66 8.57
C PRO A 115 27.53 -0.81 8.51
N THR A 116 26.51 -1.11 9.31
CA THR A 116 25.91 -2.44 9.45
C THR A 116 25.24 -2.88 8.14
N ALA A 117 25.02 -4.19 7.97
CA ALA A 117 24.41 -4.76 6.76
C ALA A 117 23.02 -4.15 6.44
N GLN A 118 22.30 -3.72 7.48
CA GLN A 118 20.96 -3.11 7.38
C GLN A 118 21.03 -1.68 6.84
N GLN A 119 22.01 -0.88 7.30
CA GLN A 119 22.28 0.47 6.75
C GLN A 119 22.74 0.41 5.30
N ARG A 120 23.57 -0.59 4.92
CA ARG A 120 23.98 -0.81 3.52
C ARG A 120 22.81 -1.15 2.60
N ARG A 121 21.81 -1.90 3.11
CA ARG A 121 20.59 -2.26 2.36
C ARG A 121 19.66 -1.05 2.17
N GLN A 122 19.54 -0.20 3.20
CA GLN A 122 18.80 1.06 3.12
C GLN A 122 19.47 2.07 2.17
N GLN A 123 20.79 2.23 2.24
CA GLN A 123 21.53 3.09 1.31
C GLN A 123 21.43 2.60 -0.14
N ARG A 124 21.48 1.28 -0.37
CA ARG A 124 21.27 0.70 -1.72
C ARG A 124 19.86 0.95 -2.26
N THR A 125 18.84 0.87 -1.42
CA THR A 125 17.45 1.11 -1.84
C THR A 125 17.20 2.59 -2.11
N GLN A 126 17.75 3.49 -1.30
CA GLN A 126 17.71 4.94 -1.53
C GLN A 126 18.45 5.33 -2.82
N ALA A 127 19.68 4.84 -3.02
CA ALA A 127 20.46 5.11 -4.23
C ALA A 127 19.79 4.54 -5.51
N ALA A 128 19.10 3.40 -5.40
CA ALA A 128 18.32 2.85 -6.51
C ALA A 128 17.08 3.71 -6.82
N ALA A 129 16.38 4.21 -5.79
CA ALA A 129 15.24 5.09 -5.95
C ALA A 129 15.64 6.46 -6.55
N GLU A 130 16.76 7.02 -6.14
CA GLU A 130 17.32 8.27 -6.70
C GLU A 130 17.71 8.09 -8.18
N LYS A 131 18.38 6.99 -8.53
CA LYS A 131 18.70 6.68 -9.93
C LYS A 131 17.47 6.46 -10.80
N ALA A 132 16.40 5.88 -10.25
CA ALA A 132 15.15 5.73 -10.97
C ALA A 132 14.49 7.10 -11.23
N ARG A 133 14.46 7.98 -10.23
CA ARG A 133 13.92 9.35 -10.36
C ARG A 133 14.65 10.17 -11.41
N THR A 134 15.99 10.16 -11.40
CA THR A 134 16.78 10.93 -12.39
C THR A 134 16.60 10.39 -13.81
N ALA A 135 16.45 9.08 -13.98
CA ALA A 135 16.15 8.48 -15.27
C ALA A 135 14.73 8.86 -15.76
N ASP A 136 13.74 8.88 -14.86
CA ASP A 136 12.38 9.30 -15.17
C ASP A 136 12.34 10.77 -15.59
N ASP A 137 13.03 11.65 -14.87
CA ASP A 137 13.13 13.08 -15.20
C ASP A 137 13.80 13.33 -16.56
N ALA A 138 14.84 12.55 -16.90
CA ALA A 138 15.50 12.63 -18.20
C ALA A 138 14.56 12.19 -19.35
N LEU A 139 13.73 11.17 -19.12
CA LEU A 139 12.74 10.71 -20.09
C LEU A 139 11.58 11.71 -20.25
N LEU A 140 11.14 12.34 -19.17
CA LEU A 140 10.15 13.45 -19.23
C LEU A 140 10.74 14.66 -19.96
N GLY A 141 12.01 14.97 -19.75
CA GLY A 141 12.73 16.01 -20.48
C GLY A 141 12.77 15.75 -21.98
N SER A 142 13.11 14.53 -22.39
CA SER A 142 13.19 14.14 -23.81
C SER A 142 11.82 14.08 -24.50
N THR A 143 10.77 13.56 -23.85
CA THR A 143 9.40 13.58 -24.37
C THR A 143 8.86 15.00 -24.54
N LYS A 144 9.09 15.88 -23.57
CA LYS A 144 8.70 17.29 -23.65
C LYS A 144 9.48 18.04 -24.74
N ALA A 145 10.76 17.74 -24.92
CA ALA A 145 11.57 18.32 -26.00
C ALA A 145 11.04 17.89 -27.37
N ALA A 146 10.79 16.60 -27.58
CA ALA A 146 10.22 16.08 -28.83
C ALA A 146 8.84 16.68 -29.13
N TYR A 147 7.96 16.75 -28.13
CA TYR A 147 6.65 17.39 -28.26
C TYR A 147 6.75 18.87 -28.62
N ARG A 148 7.65 19.63 -27.96
CA ARG A 148 7.83 21.06 -28.24
C ARG A 148 8.32 21.31 -29.65
N GLU A 149 9.22 20.47 -30.17
CA GLU A 149 9.72 20.62 -31.54
C GLU A 149 8.61 20.37 -32.56
N LEU A 150 7.83 19.29 -32.40
CA LEU A 150 6.67 19.00 -33.22
C LEU A 150 5.59 20.09 -33.13
N ALA A 151 5.26 20.55 -31.93
CA ALA A 151 4.27 21.61 -31.73
C ALA A 151 4.72 22.95 -32.33
N ARG A 152 6.02 23.26 -32.28
CA ARG A 152 6.59 24.45 -32.92
C ARG A 152 6.50 24.36 -34.43
N GLN A 153 6.68 23.18 -35.03
CA GLN A 153 6.63 22.98 -36.47
C GLN A 153 5.17 23.04 -36.99
N HIS A 154 4.22 22.43 -36.28
CA HIS A 154 2.82 22.27 -36.70
C HIS A 154 1.80 23.20 -36.02
N HIS A 155 2.22 24.34 -35.48
CA HIS A 155 1.28 25.24 -34.82
C HIS A 155 0.13 25.66 -35.79
N PRO A 156 -1.15 25.59 -35.37
CA PRO A 156 -2.30 25.85 -36.23
C PRO A 156 -2.27 27.23 -36.91
N ASP A 157 -1.58 28.21 -36.32
CA ASP A 157 -1.39 29.54 -36.91
C ASP A 157 -0.64 29.52 -38.25
N ARG A 158 0.18 28.51 -38.54
CA ARG A 158 0.84 28.39 -39.85
C ARG A 158 -0.07 27.87 -40.96
N ALA A 159 -1.14 27.16 -40.61
CA ALA A 159 -2.12 26.63 -41.58
C ALA A 159 -3.25 27.62 -41.89
N ALA A 160 -3.37 28.72 -41.13
CA ALA A 160 -4.49 29.66 -41.21
C ALA A 160 -4.65 30.32 -42.60
N GLN A 161 -3.61 30.30 -43.44
CA GLN A 161 -3.61 30.84 -44.81
C GLN A 161 -3.58 29.76 -45.91
N ALA A 162 -3.65 28.47 -45.57
CA ALA A 162 -3.61 27.35 -46.51
C ALA A 162 -5.00 26.83 -46.89
N ASP A 163 -5.08 26.01 -47.94
CA ASP A 163 -6.32 25.34 -48.38
C ASP A 163 -6.95 24.49 -47.27
N THR A 164 -8.28 24.33 -47.33
CA THR A 164 -9.08 23.61 -46.31
C THR A 164 -8.61 22.15 -46.09
N ALA A 165 -8.17 21.47 -47.15
CA ALA A 165 -7.64 20.11 -47.06
C ALA A 165 -6.33 20.05 -46.25
N THR A 166 -5.45 21.03 -46.43
CA THR A 166 -4.16 21.15 -45.73
C THR A 166 -4.36 21.50 -44.26
N GLN A 167 -5.36 22.33 -43.94
CA GLN A 167 -5.77 22.64 -42.57
C GLN A 167 -6.27 21.40 -41.81
N GLN A 168 -7.09 20.57 -42.46
CA GLN A 168 -7.58 19.32 -41.86
C GLN A 168 -6.44 18.32 -41.59
N ALA A 169 -5.52 18.17 -42.54
CA ALA A 169 -4.36 17.29 -42.38
C ALA A 169 -3.46 17.72 -41.22
N GLN A 170 -3.15 19.03 -41.09
CA GLN A 170 -2.36 19.54 -39.97
C GLN A 170 -3.07 19.39 -38.62
N THR A 171 -4.39 19.60 -38.58
CA THR A 171 -5.18 19.39 -37.35
C THR A 171 -5.13 17.93 -36.90
N ALA A 172 -5.29 16.99 -37.84
CA ALA A 172 -5.20 15.55 -37.55
C ALA A 172 -3.78 15.16 -37.07
N LEU A 173 -2.74 15.74 -37.65
CA LEU A 173 -1.35 15.54 -37.25
C LEU A 173 -1.13 16.07 -35.82
N MET A 174 -1.60 17.28 -35.51
CA MET A 174 -1.53 17.84 -34.15
C MET A 174 -2.26 16.96 -33.12
N GLN A 175 -3.46 16.45 -33.44
CA GLN A 175 -4.18 15.53 -32.56
C GLN A 175 -3.39 14.25 -32.27
N ARG A 176 -2.69 13.70 -33.29
CA ARG A 176 -1.79 12.54 -33.11
C ARG A 176 -0.60 12.88 -32.21
N ILE A 177 0.01 14.05 -32.38
CA ILE A 177 1.10 14.53 -31.51
C ILE A 177 0.61 14.65 -30.06
N THR A 178 -0.54 15.29 -29.83
CA THR A 178 -1.12 15.45 -28.50
C THR A 178 -1.46 14.10 -27.86
N ALA A 179 -2.02 13.17 -28.62
CA ALA A 179 -2.32 11.82 -28.12
C ALA A 179 -1.06 11.04 -27.72
N ALA A 180 0.00 11.12 -28.54
CA ALA A 180 1.29 10.49 -28.23
C ALA A 180 1.94 11.11 -26.99
N TYR A 181 1.87 12.43 -26.83
CA TYR A 181 2.37 13.13 -25.64
C TYR A 181 1.58 12.76 -24.37
N ALA A 182 0.25 12.74 -24.43
CA ALA A 182 -0.60 12.36 -23.32
C ALA A 182 -0.35 10.91 -22.86
N ALA A 183 -0.02 10.02 -23.81
CA ALA A 183 0.36 8.63 -23.52
C ALA A 183 1.81 8.46 -23.03
N GLY A 184 2.62 9.53 -22.97
CA GLY A 184 4.05 9.46 -22.67
C GLY A 184 4.84 8.62 -23.70
N ASP A 185 4.33 8.56 -24.94
CA ASP A 185 4.88 7.68 -25.97
C ASP A 185 5.98 8.35 -26.78
N LEU A 186 7.19 8.37 -26.21
CA LEU A 186 8.38 8.91 -26.86
C LEU A 186 8.59 8.30 -28.26
N ALA A 187 8.39 6.99 -28.42
CA ALA A 187 8.58 6.33 -29.72
C ALA A 187 7.65 6.90 -30.78
N ALA A 188 6.37 7.10 -30.46
CA ALA A 188 5.39 7.67 -31.39
C ALA A 188 5.72 9.13 -31.74
N LEU A 189 6.13 9.94 -30.77
CA LEU A 189 6.60 11.31 -31.02
C LEU A 189 7.84 11.34 -31.93
N LEU A 190 8.77 10.40 -31.73
CA LEU A 190 9.98 10.32 -32.56
C LEU A 190 9.71 9.82 -33.98
N THR A 191 8.77 8.90 -34.15
CA THR A 191 8.34 8.46 -35.50
C THR A 191 7.74 9.64 -36.27
N LEU A 192 6.89 10.44 -35.63
CA LEU A 192 6.33 11.65 -36.23
C LEU A 192 7.41 12.69 -36.60
N LEU A 193 8.43 12.86 -35.75
CA LEU A 193 9.58 13.73 -36.07
C LEU A 193 10.40 13.22 -37.27
N ALA A 194 10.62 11.90 -37.34
CA ALA A 194 11.43 11.30 -38.41
C ALA A 194 10.74 11.36 -39.78
N GLU A 195 9.41 11.36 -39.83
CA GLU A 195 8.62 11.56 -41.05
C GLU A 195 8.79 12.98 -41.62
N GLU A 196 9.20 13.96 -40.79
CA GLU A 196 9.29 15.40 -41.14
C GLU A 196 10.72 15.88 -41.44
N THR A 197 11.76 15.32 -40.80
CA THR A 197 13.13 15.83 -40.92
C THR A 197 13.88 15.26 -42.13
N THR A 198 14.36 16.12 -43.05
CA THR A 198 15.27 15.75 -44.15
C THR A 198 16.73 16.15 -43.82
N SER A 199 17.58 15.14 -43.60
CA SER A 199 19.06 15.13 -43.65
C SER A 199 19.92 15.95 -42.66
N GLU A 200 21.02 15.33 -42.23
CA GLU A 200 22.21 15.79 -41.48
C GLU A 200 22.08 16.15 -39.99
N ALA A 201 21.03 16.84 -39.54
CA ALA A 201 20.77 16.97 -38.08
C ALA A 201 20.37 15.64 -37.41
N SER A 202 20.27 14.58 -38.21
CA SER A 202 19.70 13.29 -37.86
C SER A 202 20.59 12.42 -36.98
N GLU A 203 21.92 12.38 -37.15
CA GLU A 203 22.74 11.37 -36.47
C GLU A 203 22.85 11.57 -34.94
N GLU A 204 23.16 12.79 -34.48
CA GLU A 204 23.28 13.06 -33.04
C GLU A 204 21.91 12.97 -32.34
N LEU A 205 20.86 13.41 -33.03
CA LEU A 205 19.48 13.24 -32.57
C LEU A 205 19.11 11.75 -32.50
N LEU A 206 19.38 10.96 -33.55
CA LEU A 206 19.15 9.50 -33.58
C LEU A 206 19.92 8.79 -32.45
N ALA A 207 21.15 9.20 -32.14
CA ALA A 207 21.92 8.64 -31.03
C ALA A 207 21.25 8.92 -29.68
N ARG A 208 20.87 10.18 -29.41
CA ARG A 208 20.13 10.55 -28.18
C ARG A 208 18.78 9.84 -28.09
N TYR A 209 18.10 9.63 -29.21
CA TYR A 209 16.81 8.96 -29.28
C TYR A 209 16.88 7.46 -29.07
N THR A 210 17.85 6.78 -29.71
CA THR A 210 18.09 5.34 -29.48
C THR A 210 18.48 5.08 -28.03
N GLN A 211 19.26 5.99 -27.43
CA GLN A 211 19.56 5.95 -26.00
C GLN A 211 18.28 6.11 -25.14
N ALA A 212 17.46 7.12 -25.39
CA ALA A 212 16.23 7.37 -24.63
C ALA A 212 15.21 6.21 -24.78
N LEU A 213 15.06 5.63 -25.97
CA LEU A 213 14.20 4.46 -26.19
C LEU A 213 14.72 3.21 -25.48
N THR A 214 16.04 3.01 -25.44
CA THR A 214 16.67 1.90 -24.71
C THR A 214 16.47 2.06 -23.20
N GLN A 215 16.60 3.28 -22.68
CA GLN A 215 16.29 3.61 -21.29
C GLN A 215 14.82 3.31 -20.98
N GLN A 216 13.87 3.78 -21.80
CA GLN A 216 12.44 3.53 -21.59
C GLN A 216 12.09 2.04 -21.64
N ARG A 217 12.69 1.27 -22.58
CA ARG A 217 12.50 -0.19 -22.65
C ARG A 217 13.01 -0.89 -21.39
N THR A 218 14.17 -0.47 -20.90
CA THR A 218 14.80 -1.02 -19.69
C THR A 218 13.97 -0.69 -18.45
N GLN A 219 13.44 0.52 -18.36
CA GLN A 219 12.56 0.94 -17.28
C GLN A 219 11.25 0.14 -17.30
N LEU A 220 10.60 -0.01 -18.46
CA LEU A 220 9.38 -0.82 -18.59
C LEU A 220 9.62 -2.29 -18.25
N SER A 221 10.76 -2.87 -18.64
CA SER A 221 11.08 -4.25 -18.29
C SER A 221 11.33 -4.41 -16.79
N GLN A 222 12.00 -3.46 -16.15
CA GLN A 222 12.18 -3.43 -14.69
C GLN A 222 10.85 -3.27 -13.95
N GLN A 223 9.97 -2.38 -14.41
CA GLN A 223 8.63 -2.21 -13.84
C GLN A 223 7.79 -3.48 -13.96
N LEU A 224 7.87 -4.16 -15.12
CA LEU A 224 7.18 -5.43 -15.35
C LEU A 224 7.75 -6.55 -14.47
N ALA A 225 9.07 -6.64 -14.33
CA ALA A 225 9.71 -7.59 -13.41
C ALA A 225 9.29 -7.31 -11.96
N ALA A 226 9.32 -6.05 -11.52
CA ALA A 226 8.91 -5.65 -10.17
C ALA A 226 7.43 -5.95 -9.91
N ALA A 227 6.55 -5.71 -10.89
CA ALA A 227 5.12 -5.98 -10.76
C ALA A 227 4.81 -7.48 -10.73
N GLN A 228 5.64 -8.32 -11.35
CA GLN A 228 5.53 -9.78 -11.28
C GLN A 228 5.98 -10.35 -9.93
N VAL A 229 6.84 -9.65 -9.18
CA VAL A 229 7.25 -10.10 -7.86
C VAL A 229 6.03 -10.08 -6.93
N PRO A 230 5.60 -11.24 -6.39
CA PRO A 230 4.48 -11.28 -5.47
C PRO A 230 4.87 -10.56 -4.17
N ALA A 231 4.02 -9.62 -3.74
CA ALA A 231 4.19 -8.97 -2.44
C ALA A 231 4.08 -10.02 -1.33
N ALA A 232 5.15 -10.17 -0.53
CA ALA A 232 5.28 -11.25 0.46
C ALA A 232 4.07 -11.29 1.43
N ASP A 233 3.62 -10.13 1.87
CA ASP A 233 2.61 -9.98 2.92
C ASP A 233 1.17 -9.83 2.39
N ALA A 234 0.99 -9.79 1.07
CA ALA A 234 -0.34 -9.61 0.48
C ALA A 234 -1.03 -10.96 0.21
N PRO A 235 -2.19 -11.25 0.81
CA PRO A 235 -2.88 -12.53 0.62
C PRO A 235 -3.43 -12.74 -0.80
N TRP A 236 -3.61 -11.67 -1.57
CA TRP A 236 -3.98 -11.69 -2.99
C TRP A 236 -2.77 -11.78 -3.94
N SER A 237 -1.54 -11.89 -3.44
CA SER A 237 -0.33 -12.04 -4.26
C SER A 237 0.03 -13.52 -4.50
N GLY A 238 0.88 -13.75 -5.51
CA GLY A 238 1.40 -15.07 -5.85
C GLY A 238 0.61 -15.76 -6.95
N THR A 239 0.86 -17.06 -7.11
CA THR A 239 0.16 -17.88 -8.12
C THR A 239 -1.32 -18.03 -7.78
N PRO A 240 -2.20 -18.27 -8.77
CA PRO A 240 -3.63 -18.50 -8.52
C PRO A 240 -3.90 -19.63 -7.51
N LYS A 241 -3.04 -20.65 -7.49
CA LYS A 241 -3.10 -21.75 -6.51
C LYS A 241 -2.80 -21.24 -5.10
N GLN A 242 -1.72 -20.49 -4.90
CA GLN A 242 -1.35 -19.90 -3.61
C GLN A 242 -2.45 -18.94 -3.10
N GLN A 243 -2.96 -18.08 -3.96
CA GLN A 243 -4.05 -17.15 -3.62
C GLN A 243 -5.30 -17.92 -3.14
N ARG A 244 -5.69 -18.99 -3.85
CA ARG A 244 -6.83 -19.84 -3.46
C ARG A 244 -6.61 -20.55 -2.12
N THR A 245 -5.40 -21.05 -1.87
CA THR A 245 -5.06 -21.70 -0.60
C THR A 245 -5.12 -20.71 0.56
N ARG A 246 -4.43 -19.56 0.45
CA ARG A 246 -4.44 -18.49 1.46
C ARG A 246 -5.86 -17.98 1.73
N LEU A 247 -6.65 -17.78 0.68
CA LEU A 247 -8.06 -17.37 0.82
C LEU A 247 -8.88 -18.42 1.57
N ARG A 248 -8.67 -19.71 1.31
CA ARG A 248 -9.36 -20.78 2.05
C ARG A 248 -8.94 -20.82 3.51
N GLU A 249 -7.66 -20.65 3.80
CA GLU A 249 -7.12 -20.60 5.16
C GLU A 249 -7.72 -19.42 5.94
N VAL A 250 -7.69 -18.20 5.38
CA VAL A 250 -8.28 -17.01 6.01
C VAL A 250 -9.78 -17.17 6.23
N LYS A 251 -10.52 -17.69 5.25
CA LYS A 251 -11.96 -17.92 5.40
C LYS A 251 -12.25 -18.98 6.46
N ARG A 252 -11.43 -20.03 6.54
CA ARG A 252 -11.57 -21.08 7.55
C ARG A 252 -11.26 -20.56 8.94
N SER A 253 -10.19 -19.77 9.10
CA SER A 253 -9.81 -19.21 10.39
C SER A 253 -10.87 -18.23 10.89
N LEU A 254 -11.35 -17.30 10.06
CA LEU A 254 -12.40 -16.35 10.44
C LEU A 254 -13.71 -17.05 10.82
N ARG A 255 -14.10 -18.10 10.10
CA ARG A 255 -15.30 -18.89 10.45
C ARG A 255 -15.14 -19.62 11.77
N ALA A 256 -14.01 -20.30 11.96
CA ALA A 256 -13.73 -20.99 13.22
C ALA A 256 -13.69 -20.00 14.39
N GLU A 257 -13.17 -18.79 14.18
CA GLU A 257 -13.17 -17.71 15.15
C GLU A 257 -14.60 -17.24 15.47
N ILE A 258 -15.45 -17.03 14.46
CA ILE A 258 -16.87 -16.69 14.67
C ILE A 258 -17.59 -17.78 15.48
N ASP A 259 -17.41 -19.04 15.11
CA ASP A 259 -18.04 -20.18 15.79
C ASP A 259 -17.55 -20.28 17.25
N TYR A 260 -16.26 -20.08 17.49
CA TYR A 260 -15.68 -20.04 18.83
C TYR A 260 -16.23 -18.89 19.66
N LEU A 261 -16.28 -17.68 19.12
CA LEU A 261 -16.80 -16.50 19.81
C LEU A 261 -18.29 -16.65 20.13
N ALA A 262 -19.08 -17.28 19.26
CA ALA A 262 -20.49 -17.56 19.53
C ALA A 262 -20.68 -18.57 20.67
N LEU A 263 -19.81 -19.58 20.78
CA LEU A 263 -19.79 -20.49 21.93
C LEU A 263 -19.39 -19.76 23.21
N LEU A 264 -18.34 -18.93 23.13
CA LEU A 264 -17.87 -18.14 24.26
C LEU A 264 -18.96 -17.20 24.77
N GLN A 265 -19.66 -16.49 23.88
CA GLN A 265 -20.76 -15.61 24.24
C GLN A 265 -21.84 -16.34 25.06
N ARG A 266 -22.22 -17.56 24.65
CA ARG A 266 -23.20 -18.37 25.39
C ARG A 266 -22.68 -18.78 26.77
N GLN A 267 -21.39 -19.10 26.88
CA GLN A 267 -20.78 -19.45 28.16
C GLN A 267 -20.68 -18.24 29.10
N LEU A 268 -20.37 -17.05 28.58
CA LEU A 268 -20.25 -15.84 29.38
C LEU A 268 -21.60 -15.30 29.87
N ALA A 269 -22.70 -15.66 29.21
CA ALA A 269 -24.05 -15.26 29.64
C ALA A 269 -24.48 -15.90 30.98
N GLU A 270 -23.88 -17.03 31.36
CA GLU A 270 -24.17 -17.69 32.64
C GLU A 270 -23.12 -17.33 33.70
N PRO A 271 -23.52 -16.84 34.90
CA PRO A 271 -22.59 -16.35 35.90
C PRO A 271 -21.65 -17.44 36.45
N ALA A 272 -22.13 -18.67 36.56
CA ALA A 272 -21.30 -19.80 37.02
C ALA A 272 -20.22 -20.15 35.98
N SER A 273 -20.58 -20.15 34.70
CA SER A 273 -19.70 -20.45 33.58
C SER A 273 -18.64 -19.36 33.38
N LEU A 274 -19.01 -18.08 33.53
CA LEU A 274 -18.07 -16.96 33.52
C LEU A 274 -16.99 -17.12 34.61
N ARG A 275 -17.37 -17.44 35.84
CA ARG A 275 -16.40 -17.61 36.94
C ARG A 275 -15.44 -18.77 36.71
N LEU A 276 -15.92 -19.86 36.12
CA LEU A 276 -15.05 -20.98 35.73
C LEU A 276 -14.05 -20.55 34.66
N ALA A 277 -14.49 -19.80 33.64
CA ALA A 277 -13.61 -19.29 32.61
C ALA A 277 -12.54 -18.34 33.17
N LEU A 278 -12.90 -17.41 34.05
CA LEU A 278 -11.97 -16.50 34.73
C LEU A 278 -10.94 -17.26 35.58
N ARG A 279 -11.36 -18.32 36.28
CA ARG A 279 -10.44 -19.18 37.04
C ARG A 279 -9.45 -19.92 36.16
N GLU A 280 -9.87 -20.43 35.00
CA GLU A 280 -8.97 -21.08 34.06
C GLU A 280 -7.98 -20.08 33.44
N LEU A 281 -8.41 -18.85 33.15
CA LEU A 281 -7.52 -17.76 32.74
C LEU A 281 -6.49 -17.42 33.84
N ALA A 282 -6.92 -17.33 35.09
CA ALA A 282 -6.02 -17.09 36.22
C ALA A 282 -4.97 -18.19 36.41
N LYS A 283 -5.32 -19.45 36.13
CA LYS A 283 -4.37 -20.59 36.19
C LYS A 283 -3.38 -20.60 35.03
N THR A 284 -3.80 -20.10 33.86
CA THR A 284 -2.98 -20.12 32.64
C THR A 284 -2.03 -18.92 32.52
N GLY A 285 -2.16 -17.90 33.37
CA GLY A 285 -1.15 -16.87 33.57
C GLY A 285 -0.89 -16.02 32.33
N VAL A 286 -1.95 -15.58 31.67
CA VAL A 286 -1.91 -14.61 30.57
C VAL A 286 -2.33 -13.24 31.09
#